data_AF-A0ABD6HFF7-F1
#
_entry.id   AF-A0ABD6HFF7-F1
#
_cell.length_a   1.000
_cell.length_b   1.000
_cell.length_c   1.000
_cell.angle_alpha   90.00
_cell.angle_beta   90.00
_cell.angle_gamma   90.00
#
_symmetry.space_group_name_H-M   'P 1'
#
loop_
_entity.id
_entity.type
_entity.pdbx_description
1 polymer ?
#
loop_
_entity_poly.entity_id
_entity_poly.type
_entity_poly.pdbx_seq_one_letter_code
_entity_poly.pdbx_strand_id
1 'polypeptide(L)'
;MSNTAKIRRQGGAAVFSIPPALLKMLGADFGTELTLVVNNGALVATPLKPKRKYTLAELLEGSDEMVALSKQAAGWDSGAPVGNELL
;
A
#
# COMPACT_ATOMS: atom_id res chain seq x y z
N MET A 1 28.47 3.28 -1.51
CA MET A 1 29.12 2.00 -1.16
C MET A 1 28.48 0.88 -1.97
N SER A 2 29.27 0.10 -2.69
CA SER A 2 28.81 -1.11 -3.39
C SER A 2 29.12 -2.32 -2.52
N ASN A 3 28.16 -3.21 -2.29
CA ASN A 3 28.35 -4.49 -1.61
C ASN A 3 28.01 -5.61 -2.59
N THR A 4 28.86 -6.63 -2.66
CA THR A 4 28.62 -7.83 -3.47
C THR A 4 28.24 -9.00 -2.56
N ALA A 5 27.15 -9.69 -2.89
CA ALA A 5 26.74 -10.92 -2.21
C ALA A 5 26.63 -12.06 -3.24
N LYS A 6 26.94 -13.29 -2.82
CA LYS A 6 26.72 -14.49 -3.64
C LYS A 6 25.36 -15.09 -3.31
N ILE A 7 24.64 -15.49 -4.35
CA ILE A 7 23.42 -16.29 -4.22
C ILE A 7 23.83 -17.73 -3.91
N ARG A 8 23.20 -18.33 -2.90
CA ARG A 8 23.37 -19.72 -2.50
C ARG A 8 22.01 -20.43 -2.47
N ARG A 9 22.04 -21.75 -2.53
CA ARG A 9 20.84 -22.58 -2.41
C ARG A 9 20.53 -22.87 -0.94
N GLN A 10 19.28 -22.72 -0.54
CA GLN A 10 18.76 -23.16 0.75
C GLN A 10 17.43 -23.88 0.53
N GLY A 11 17.43 -25.21 0.64
CA GLY A 11 16.28 -26.02 0.25
C GLY A 11 15.94 -25.81 -1.22
N GLY A 12 14.68 -25.46 -1.51
CA GLY A 12 14.20 -25.12 -2.85
C GLY A 12 14.41 -23.67 -3.28
N ALA A 13 14.95 -22.81 -2.42
CA ALA A 13 15.06 -21.37 -2.66
C ALA A 13 16.51 -20.92 -2.94
N ALA A 14 16.63 -19.84 -3.71
CA ALA A 14 17.86 -19.07 -3.89
C ALA A 14 17.88 -17.94 -2.86
N VAL A 15 18.97 -17.82 -2.10
CA VAL A 15 19.08 -16.87 -0.98
C VAL A 15 20.42 -16.16 -1.03
N PHE A 16 20.46 -14.90 -0.62
CA PHE A 16 21.70 -14.15 -0.39
C PHE A 16 21.61 -13.43 0.94
N SER A 17 22.77 -13.14 1.54
CA SER A 17 22.83 -12.42 2.81
C SER A 17 22.83 -10.91 2.57
N ILE A 18 22.00 -10.19 3.30
CA ILE A 18 21.99 -8.73 3.34
C ILE A 18 22.93 -8.27 4.47
N PRO A 19 23.99 -7.48 4.19
CA PRO A 19 24.84 -6.92 5.23
C PRO A 19 24.04 -6.10 6.26
N PRO A 20 24.37 -6.18 7.57
CA PRO A 20 23.61 -5.49 8.62
C PRO A 20 23.45 -3.98 8.41
N ALA A 21 24.46 -3.32 7.85
CA ALA A 21 24.41 -1.90 7.52
C ALA A 21 23.31 -1.58 6.48
N LEU A 22 23.18 -2.41 5.43
CA LEU A 22 22.13 -2.22 4.41
C LEU A 22 20.74 -2.50 4.98
N LEU A 23 20.61 -3.52 5.83
CA LEU A 23 19.34 -3.83 6.49
C LEU A 23 18.87 -2.65 7.37
N LYS A 24 19.80 -2.06 8.14
CA LYS A 24 19.51 -0.87 8.96
C LYS A 24 19.15 0.36 8.12
N MET A 25 19.85 0.59 7.00
CA MET A 25 19.53 1.69 6.08
C MET A 25 18.15 1.53 5.42
N LEU A 26 17.71 0.29 5.20
CA LEU A 26 16.37 -0.02 4.69
C LEU A 26 15.27 0.23 5.75
N GLY A 27 15.64 0.37 7.02
CA GLY A 27 14.70 0.47 8.14
C GLY A 27 13.91 -0.83 8.37
N ALA A 28 14.47 -1.98 7.97
CA ALA A 28 13.85 -3.28 8.12
C ALA A 28 14.57 -4.10 9.20
N ASP A 29 13.87 -5.10 9.76
CA ASP A 29 14.42 -6.09 10.69
C ASP A 29 14.05 -7.51 10.22
N PHE A 30 14.61 -8.54 10.86
CA PHE A 30 14.23 -9.93 10.63
C PHE A 30 12.72 -10.11 10.79
N GLY A 31 12.10 -10.78 9.82
CA GLY A 31 10.64 -10.95 9.77
C GLY A 31 9.89 -9.82 9.05
N THR A 32 10.57 -8.74 8.63
CA THR A 32 9.94 -7.72 7.76
C THR A 32 9.64 -8.32 6.39
N GLU A 33 8.38 -8.24 5.97
CA GLU A 33 8.00 -8.63 4.61
C GLU A 33 8.52 -7.62 3.58
N LEU A 34 9.08 -8.14 2.48
CA LEU A 34 9.56 -7.32 1.36
C LEU A 34 8.76 -7.65 0.12
N THR A 35 8.36 -6.63 -0.62
CA THR A 35 7.88 -6.78 -1.99
C THR A 35 9.08 -6.87 -2.92
N LEU A 36 9.14 -7.92 -3.74
CA LEU A 36 10.22 -8.17 -4.69
C LEU A 36 9.72 -7.97 -6.12
N VAL A 37 10.38 -7.09 -6.88
CA VAL A 37 10.05 -6.83 -8.28
C VAL A 37 11.34 -6.85 -9.10
N VAL A 38 11.30 -7.46 -10.28
CA VAL A 38 12.38 -7.31 -11.27
C VAL A 38 12.02 -6.14 -12.17
N ASN A 39 12.86 -5.10 -12.16
CA ASN A 39 12.69 -3.93 -13.02
C ASN A 39 14.02 -3.65 -13.73
N ASN A 40 14.02 -3.63 -15.06
CA ASN A 40 15.19 -3.34 -15.89
C ASN A 40 16.43 -4.17 -15.52
N GLY A 41 16.25 -5.48 -15.27
CA GLY A 41 17.34 -6.38 -14.88
C GLY A 41 17.84 -6.22 -13.44
N ALA A 42 17.25 -5.31 -12.65
CA ALA A 42 17.53 -5.15 -11.23
C ALA A 42 16.44 -5.81 -10.38
N LEU A 43 16.86 -6.53 -9.34
CA LEU A 43 15.96 -6.98 -8.28
C LEU A 43 15.75 -5.82 -7.30
N VAL A 44 14.54 -5.28 -7.27
CA VAL A 44 14.13 -4.22 -6.35
C VAL A 44 13.35 -4.85 -5.20
N ALA A 45 13.88 -4.71 -3.99
CA ALA A 45 13.23 -5.17 -2.76
C ALA A 45 12.82 -3.95 -1.93
N THR A 46 11.52 -3.82 -1.64
CA THR A 46 10.97 -2.70 -0.86
C THR A 46 10.24 -3.24 0.36
N PRO A 47 10.46 -2.68 1.57
CA PRO A 47 9.67 -3.04 2.75
C PRO A 47 8.17 -2.90 2.48
N LEU A 48 7.42 -3.96 2.77
CA LEU A 48 5.97 -3.90 2.68
C LEU A 48 5.49 -2.97 3.80
N LYS A 49 4.96 -1.81 3.41
CA LYS A 49 4.34 -0.92 4.38
C LYS A 49 3.08 -1.60 4.89
N PRO A 50 2.90 -1.74 6.22
CA PRO A 50 1.63 -2.21 6.73
C PRO A 50 0.53 -1.28 6.21
N LYS A 51 -0.54 -1.86 5.65
CA LYS A 51 -1.72 -1.06 5.30
C LYS A 51 -2.16 -0.35 6.58
N ARG A 52 -2.28 0.97 6.54
CA ARG A 52 -2.88 1.72 7.65
C ARG A 52 -4.26 1.14 7.88
N LYS A 53 -4.48 0.63 9.08
CA LYS A 53 -5.81 0.27 9.55
C LYS A 53 -6.40 1.57 10.09
N TYR A 54 -7.42 2.06 9.41
CA TYR A 54 -8.18 3.20 9.88
C TYR A 54 -9.36 2.70 10.70
N THR A 55 -9.61 3.37 11.82
CA THR A 55 -10.87 3.27 12.55
C THR A 55 -11.96 4.05 11.81
N LEU A 56 -13.23 3.72 12.08
CA LEU A 56 -14.35 4.49 11.53
C LEU A 56 -14.24 5.98 11.90
N ALA A 57 -13.81 6.29 13.13
CA ALA A 57 -13.64 7.67 13.59
C ALA A 57 -12.59 8.43 12.77
N GLU A 58 -11.44 7.82 12.47
CA GLU A 58 -10.39 8.44 11.64
C GLU A 58 -10.85 8.65 10.19
N LEU A 59 -11.70 7.77 9.65
CA LEU A 59 -12.26 7.95 8.30
C LEU A 59 -13.32 9.05 8.25
N LEU A 60 -13.99 9.33 9.36
CA LEU A 60 -15.04 10.34 9.48
C LEU A 60 -14.53 11.70 9.99
N GLU A 61 -13.23 11.83 10.25
CA GLU A 61 -12.61 13.11 10.61
C GLU A 61 -12.84 14.12 9.47
N GLY A 62 -13.44 15.28 9.79
CA GLY A 62 -13.83 16.29 8.80
C GLY A 62 -15.16 16.05 8.08
N SER A 63 -15.93 15.01 8.45
CA SER A 63 -17.25 14.76 7.86
C SER A 63 -18.26 15.90 8.05
N ASP A 64 -18.08 16.74 9.07
CA ASP A 64 -18.88 17.95 9.29
C ASP A 64 -18.76 18.95 8.13
N GLU A 65 -17.63 18.97 7.41
CA GLU A 65 -17.44 19.80 6.23
C GLU A 65 -18.22 19.28 5.01
N MET A 66 -18.71 18.04 5.07
CA MET A 66 -19.49 17.43 4.00
C MET A 66 -20.96 17.83 3.99
N VAL A 67 -21.44 18.54 5.02
CA VAL A 67 -22.83 19.00 5.11
C VAL A 67 -23.23 19.85 3.89
N ALA A 68 -22.34 20.71 3.39
CA ALA A 68 -22.61 21.54 2.21
C ALA A 68 -22.71 20.70 0.92
N LEU A 69 -21.81 19.71 0.77
CA LEU A 69 -21.81 18.79 -0.37
C LEU A 69 -23.06 17.90 -0.37
N SER A 70 -23.44 17.36 0.79
CA SER A 70 -24.65 16.56 0.96
C SER A 70 -25.90 17.35 0.63
N LYS A 71 -25.98 18.63 1.02
CA LYS A 71 -27.11 19.51 0.63
C LYS A 71 -27.18 19.74 -0.87
N GLN A 72 -26.04 19.89 -1.54
CA GLN A 72 -26.01 20.03 -2.99
C GLN A 72 -26.45 18.74 -3.70
N ALA A 73 -26.07 17.58 -3.16
CA ALA A 73 -26.39 16.27 -3.72
C ALA A 73 -27.81 15.77 -3.39
N ALA A 74 -28.50 16.37 -2.40
CA ALA A 74 -29.83 15.95 -1.96
C ALA A 74 -30.90 15.90 -3.07
N GLY A 75 -30.72 16.69 -4.14
CA GLY A 75 -31.61 16.64 -5.31
C GLY A 75 -31.50 15.35 -6.13
N TRP A 76 -30.43 14.57 -5.97
CA TRP A 76 -30.24 13.30 -6.68
C TRP A 76 -31.03 12.16 -6.03
N ASP A 77 -31.24 12.21 -4.71
CA ASP A 77 -32.02 11.20 -3.97
C ASP A 77 -33.52 11.21 -4.30
N SER A 78 -34.02 12.32 -4.86
CA SER A 78 -35.44 12.55 -5.16
C SER A 78 -35.69 12.98 -6.61
N GLY A 79 -34.67 12.87 -7.47
CA GLY A 79 -34.78 13.20 -8.88
C GLY A 79 -35.77 12.28 -9.59
N ALA A 80 -36.61 12.87 -10.46
CA ALA A 80 -37.44 12.06 -11.34
C ALA A 80 -36.57 11.32 -12.37
N PRO A 81 -36.94 10.09 -12.77
CA PRO A 81 -36.25 9.38 -13.84
C PRO A 81 -36.12 10.25 -15.09
N VAL A 82 -34.91 10.37 -15.62
CA VAL A 82 -34.64 11.13 -16.86
C VAL A 82 -34.52 10.22 -18.10
N GLY A 83 -34.75 8.92 -17.92
CA GLY A 83 -34.68 7.89 -18.95
C GLY A 83 -35.49 6.63 -18.58
N ASN A 84 -35.04 5.45 -19.03
CA ASN A 84 -35.69 4.15 -18.77
C ASN A 84 -35.26 3.51 -17.44
N GLU A 85 -34.97 4.33 -16.43
CA GLU A 85 -34.61 3.85 -15.10
C GLU A 85 -35.86 3.19 -14.47
N LEU A 86 -35.74 1.94 -14.04
CA LEU A 86 -36.78 1.25 -13.29
C LEU A 86 -36.68 1.70 -11.83
N LEU A 87 -37.78 2.24 -11.30
CA LEU A 87 -37.93 2.56 -9.88
C LEU A 87 -38.10 1.28 -9.03
#